data_AF-A0A7V3LIJ6-F1
#
_entry.id   AF-A0A7V3LIJ6-F1
#
_cell.length_a   1.000
_cell.length_b   1.000
_cell.length_c   1.000
_cell.angle_alpha   90.00
_cell.angle_beta   90.00
_cell.angle_gamma   90.00
#
_symmetry.space_group_name_H-M   'P 1'
#
loop_
_entity.id
_entity.type
_entity.pdbx_description
1 polymer ?
#
loop_
_entity_poly.entity_id
_entity_poly.type
_entity_poly.pdbx_seq_one_letter_code
_entity_poly.pdbx_strand_id
1 'polypeptide(L)'
;MRSLEEDLQAAEAFHGHLCHGMVMGVRMARYACRQLGIEDPLTYRDLVVYVEMDRCASDAVAVVTGVTLGRRRLKWVDYGKLGATFVDLATGRALRVVPRPEVPHAGPEQD
;
A
#
# COMPACT_ATOMS: atom_id res chain seq x y z
N MET A 1 -10.99 1.67 9.29
CA MET A 1 -9.61 1.28 8.92
C MET A 1 -8.95 0.68 10.16
N ARG A 2 -8.15 -0.38 10.02
CA ARG A 2 -7.32 -0.89 11.13
C ARG A 2 -6.35 0.18 11.63
N SER A 3 -5.86 0.03 12.87
CA SER A 3 -4.76 0.81 13.42
C SER A 3 -3.44 0.54 12.66
N LEU A 4 -2.41 1.37 12.89
CA LEU A 4 -1.12 1.17 12.23
C LEU A 4 -0.52 -0.18 12.63
N GLU A 5 -0.57 -0.48 13.92
CA GLU A 5 -0.02 -1.67 14.52
C GLU A 5 -0.69 -2.94 13.95
N GLU A 6 -2.02 -2.95 13.89
CA GLU A 6 -2.76 -4.08 13.29
C GLU A 6 -2.46 -4.27 11.81
N ASP A 7 -2.29 -3.19 11.03
CA ASP A 7 -1.89 -3.29 9.62
C ASP A 7 -0.45 -3.83 9.49
N LEU A 8 0.49 -3.42 10.35
CA LEU A 8 1.86 -3.92 10.35
C LEU A 8 1.92 -5.41 10.74
N GLN A 9 1.21 -5.81 11.79
CA GLN A 9 1.11 -7.20 12.23
C GLN A 9 0.48 -8.09 11.16
N ALA A 10 -0.59 -7.63 10.51
CA ALA A 10 -1.20 -8.37 9.41
C ALA A 10 -0.26 -8.51 8.20
N ALA A 11 0.53 -7.47 7.91
CA ALA A 11 1.47 -7.48 6.81
C ALA A 11 2.65 -8.42 7.10
N GLU A 12 3.19 -8.40 8.32
CA GLU A 12 4.20 -9.36 8.78
C GLU A 12 3.67 -10.79 8.75
N ALA A 13 2.45 -11.04 9.24
CA ALA A 13 1.84 -12.37 9.22
C ALA A 13 1.67 -12.93 7.80
N PHE A 14 1.42 -12.06 6.81
CA PHE A 14 1.31 -12.45 5.41
C PHE A 14 2.66 -12.68 4.73
N HIS A 15 3.62 -11.79 4.96
CA HIS A 15 4.93 -11.81 4.27
C HIS A 15 5.99 -12.66 4.98
N GLY A 16 5.79 -12.94 6.28
CA GLY A 16 6.68 -13.74 7.13
C GLY A 16 7.72 -12.94 7.92
N HIS A 17 7.88 -11.64 7.65
CA HIS A 17 8.74 -10.74 8.43
C HIS A 17 8.41 -9.27 8.12
N LEU A 18 8.85 -8.36 8.99
CA LEU A 18 8.70 -6.92 8.80
C LEU A 18 10.00 -6.25 8.31
N CYS A 19 10.17 -6.09 6.99
CA CYS A 19 11.27 -5.31 6.40
C CYS A 19 10.87 -3.85 6.11
N HIS A 20 11.84 -3.00 5.75
CA HIS A 20 11.61 -1.60 5.38
C HIS A 20 10.54 -1.46 4.28
N GLY A 21 10.56 -2.33 3.26
CA GLY A 21 9.57 -2.32 2.19
C GLY A 21 8.13 -2.53 2.70
N MET A 22 7.95 -3.39 3.70
CA MET A 22 6.64 -3.63 4.32
C MET A 22 6.13 -2.39 5.04
N VAL A 23 6.97 -1.77 5.87
CA VAL A 23 6.62 -0.54 6.61
C VAL A 23 6.24 0.58 5.64
N MET A 24 7.03 0.76 4.57
CA MET A 24 6.75 1.75 3.54
C MET A 24 5.46 1.45 2.78
N GLY A 25 5.23 0.20 2.38
CA GLY A 25 4.00 -0.21 1.69
C GLY A 25 2.74 -0.01 2.55
N VAL A 26 2.79 -0.34 3.84
CA VAL A 26 1.68 -0.11 4.78
C VAL A 26 1.38 1.38 4.88
N ARG A 27 2.40 2.21 5.12
CA ARG A 27 2.23 3.68 5.25
C ARG A 27 1.70 4.28 3.94
N MET A 28 2.21 3.84 2.79
CA MET A 28 1.77 4.25 1.46
C MET A 28 0.29 3.97 1.24
N ALA A 29 -0.15 2.74 1.49
CA ALA A 29 -1.55 2.33 1.32
C ALA A 29 -2.49 3.08 2.27
N ARG A 30 -2.14 3.17 3.56
CA ARG A 30 -2.95 3.89 4.55
C ARG A 30 -3.07 5.37 4.21
N TYR A 31 -1.98 6.00 3.73
CA TYR A 31 -2.01 7.39 3.27
C TYR A 31 -2.97 7.54 2.09
N ALA A 32 -2.89 6.66 1.08
CA ALA A 32 -3.75 6.74 -0.09
C ALA A 32 -5.23 6.55 0.24
N CYS A 33 -5.58 5.55 1.05
CA CYS A 33 -6.96 5.33 1.48
C CYS A 33 -7.53 6.56 2.21
N ARG A 34 -6.77 7.19 3.11
CA ARG A 34 -7.20 8.43 3.79
C ARG A 34 -7.43 9.58 2.81
N GLN A 35 -6.54 9.80 1.85
CA GLN A 35 -6.66 10.88 0.86
C GLN A 35 -7.83 10.68 -0.11
N LEU A 36 -8.15 9.41 -0.41
CA LEU A 36 -9.30 9.04 -1.24
C LEU A 36 -10.62 9.00 -0.44
N GLY A 37 -10.58 9.11 0.89
CA GLY A 37 -11.78 9.03 1.74
C GLY A 37 -12.30 7.60 1.94
N ILE A 38 -11.45 6.59 1.79
CA ILE A 38 -11.80 5.17 1.97
C ILE A 38 -11.60 4.81 3.45
N GLU A 39 -12.71 4.67 4.18
CA GLU A 39 -12.69 4.38 5.61
C GLU A 39 -12.33 2.92 5.92
N ASP A 40 -12.89 1.96 5.16
CA ASP A 40 -12.59 0.53 5.30
C ASP A 40 -12.19 -0.08 3.94
N PRO A 41 -10.89 -0.12 3.63
CA PRO A 41 -10.45 -0.59 2.33
C PRO A 41 -10.63 -2.10 2.13
N LEU A 42 -10.72 -2.92 3.19
CA LEU A 42 -10.87 -4.38 3.07
C LEU A 42 -12.23 -4.79 2.50
N THR A 43 -13.27 -4.02 2.79
CA THR A 43 -14.63 -4.22 2.28
C THR A 43 -14.89 -3.41 1.01
N TYR A 44 -14.12 -2.34 0.77
CA TYR A 44 -14.26 -1.48 -0.40
C TYR A 44 -13.89 -2.19 -1.72
N ARG A 45 -14.82 -2.24 -2.68
CA ARG A 45 -14.67 -3.02 -3.94
C ARG A 45 -14.22 -2.21 -5.15
N ASP A 46 -14.42 -0.89 -5.12
CA ASP A 46 -14.16 0.00 -6.26
C ASP A 46 -12.72 0.53 -6.30
N LEU A 47 -11.84 0.06 -5.42
CA LEU A 47 -10.42 0.38 -5.44
C LEU A 47 -9.65 -0.58 -6.34
N VAL A 48 -8.93 -0.03 -7.31
CA VAL A 48 -7.90 -0.69 -8.12
C VAL A 48 -6.55 -0.08 -7.76
N VAL A 49 -5.51 -0.90 -7.63
CA VAL A 49 -4.15 -0.42 -7.34
C VAL A 49 -3.17 -0.94 -8.38
N TYR A 50 -2.38 -0.02 -8.91
CA TYR A 50 -1.26 -0.31 -9.79
C TYR A 50 0.03 -0.19 -8.98
N VAL A 51 0.75 -1.28 -8.77
CA VAL A 51 2.07 -1.28 -8.13
C VAL A 51 3.16 -1.24 -9.18
N GLU A 52 4.16 -0.38 -8.96
CA GLU A 52 5.25 -0.11 -9.90
C GLU A 52 6.51 -0.97 -9.63
N MET A 53 6.36 -1.96 -8.74
CA MET A 53 7.40 -2.89 -8.28
C MET A 53 6.84 -4.29 -7.97
N ASP A 54 7.72 -5.29 -8.02
CA ASP A 54 7.53 -6.69 -7.63
C ASP A 54 8.27 -7.01 -6.31
N ARG A 55 8.16 -6.12 -5.33
CA ARG A 55 8.89 -6.17 -4.05
C ARG A 55 7.93 -6.24 -2.86
N CYS A 56 8.47 -6.45 -1.64
CA CYS A 56 7.70 -6.61 -0.40
C CYS A 56 6.64 -5.53 -0.16
N ALA A 57 6.90 -4.29 -0.57
CA ALA A 57 5.93 -3.20 -0.46
C ALA A 57 4.59 -3.49 -1.19
N SER A 58 4.61 -4.28 -2.27
CA SER A 58 3.41 -4.70 -3.00
C SER A 58 2.52 -5.63 -2.18
N ASP A 59 3.11 -6.52 -1.38
CA ASP A 59 2.38 -7.38 -0.44
C ASP A 59 1.70 -6.54 0.65
N ALA A 60 2.44 -5.60 1.24
CA ALA A 60 1.88 -4.68 2.24
C ALA A 60 0.71 -3.85 1.68
N VAL A 61 0.83 -3.34 0.45
CA VAL A 61 -0.26 -2.63 -0.23
C VAL A 61 -1.49 -3.53 -0.38
N ALA A 62 -1.30 -4.78 -0.81
CA ALA A 62 -2.39 -5.75 -0.95
C ALA A 62 -3.06 -6.08 0.40
N VAL A 63 -2.28 -6.26 1.47
CA VAL A 63 -2.77 -6.59 2.82
C VAL A 63 -3.58 -5.45 3.43
N VAL A 64 -3.12 -4.20 3.29
CA VAL A 64 -3.84 -3.03 3.82
C VAL A 64 -5.11 -2.78 3.03
N THR A 65 -5.05 -2.89 1.70
CA THR A 65 -6.19 -2.50 0.86
C THR A 65 -7.14 -3.63 0.49
N GLY A 66 -6.79 -4.89 0.77
CA GLY A 66 -7.55 -6.06 0.33
C GLY A 66 -7.63 -6.23 -1.19
N VAL A 67 -6.88 -5.44 -1.97
CA VAL A 67 -6.77 -5.62 -3.42
C VAL A 67 -5.83 -6.77 -3.70
N THR A 68 -6.26 -7.67 -4.59
CA THR A 68 -5.46 -8.85 -4.93
C THR A 68 -5.51 -9.11 -6.42
N LEU A 69 -4.50 -9.83 -6.92
CA LEU A 69 -4.44 -10.28 -8.32
C LEU A 69 -5.66 -11.14 -8.67
N GLY A 70 -6.04 -12.07 -7.79
CA GLY A 70 -7.18 -12.97 -8.00
C GLY A 70 -8.54 -12.25 -8.11
N ARG A 71 -8.66 -11.05 -7.54
CA ARG A 71 -9.86 -10.19 -7.70
C ARG A 71 -9.75 -9.21 -8.87
N ARG A 72 -8.67 -9.29 -9.67
CA ARG A 72 -8.37 -8.39 -10.79
C ARG A 72 -8.26 -6.90 -10.39
N ARG A 73 -7.97 -6.60 -9.12
CA ARG A 73 -7.86 -5.23 -8.59
C ARG A 73 -6.44 -4.79 -8.29
N LEU A 74 -5.50 -5.73 -8.16
CA LEU A 74 -4.08 -5.42 -8.14
C LEU A 74 -3.51 -5.57 -9.56
N LYS A 75 -2.76 -4.57 -10.01
CA LYS A 75 -2.08 -4.54 -11.31
C LYS A 75 -0.60 -4.31 -11.08
N TRP A 76 0.23 -5.21 -11.56
CA TRP A 76 1.67 -4.98 -11.56
C TRP A 76 2.06 -4.32 -12.88
N VAL A 77 2.80 -3.21 -12.77
CA VAL A 77 3.35 -2.49 -13.91
C VAL A 77 4.84 -2.30 -13.64
N ASP A 78 5.68 -3.06 -14.34
CA ASP A 78 7.09 -3.16 -13.98
C ASP A 78 7.91 -1.94 -14.41
N TYR A 79 7.94 -0.92 -13.56
CA TYR A 79 8.81 0.25 -13.73
C TYR A 79 10.04 0.20 -12.83
N GLY A 80 10.16 -0.80 -11.95
CA GLY A 80 11.21 -0.89 -10.93
C GLY A 80 11.18 0.24 -9.89
N LYS A 81 10.04 0.93 -9.71
CA LYS A 81 9.92 2.08 -8.80
C LYS A 81 9.13 1.71 -7.56
N LEU A 82 9.58 2.16 -6.38
CA LEU A 82 8.80 2.05 -5.15
C LEU A 82 7.62 3.04 -5.22
N GLY A 83 6.56 2.67 -5.94
CA GLY A 83 5.42 3.52 -6.20
C GLY A 83 4.14 2.71 -6.38
N ALA A 84 3.02 3.32 -5.99
CA ALA A 84 1.71 2.74 -6.27
C ALA A 84 0.69 3.82 -6.62
N THR A 85 -0.16 3.52 -7.59
CA THR A 85 -1.29 4.37 -7.98
C THR A 85 -2.59 3.71 -7.56
N PHE A 86 -3.34 4.42 -6.72
CA PHE A 86 -4.63 4.01 -6.16
C PHE A 86 -5.73 4.71 -6.94
N VAL A 87 -6.60 3.95 -7.58
CA VAL A 87 -7.69 4.44 -8.42
C VAL A 87 -9.00 4.03 -7.79
N ASP A 88 -9.76 5.03 -7.35
CA ASP A 88 -11.13 4.85 -6.88
C ASP A 88 -12.09 5.00 -8.07
N LEU A 89 -12.68 3.89 -8.48
CA LEU A 89 -13.62 3.83 -9.60
C LEU A 89 -14.98 4.47 -9.27
N ALA A 90 -15.40 4.51 -8.00
CA ALA A 90 -16.67 5.09 -7.62
C ALA A 90 -16.65 6.62 -7.74
N THR A 91 -15.52 7.25 -7.40
CA THR A 91 -15.36 8.71 -7.49
C THR A 91 -14.62 9.18 -8.73
N GLY A 92 -13.97 8.27 -9.47
CA GLY A 92 -13.10 8.61 -10.61
C GLY A 92 -11.79 9.29 -10.20
N ARG A 93 -11.48 9.35 -8.90
CA ARG A 93 -10.24 9.96 -8.38
C ARG A 93 -9.11 8.95 -8.37
N ALA A 94 -7.90 9.43 -8.61
CA ALA A 94 -6.68 8.63 -8.48
C ALA A 94 -5.60 9.37 -7.71
N LEU A 95 -4.78 8.62 -6.98
CA LEU A 95 -3.62 9.13 -6.27
C LEU A 95 -2.42 8.21 -6.50
N ARG A 96 -1.33 8.79 -7.02
CA ARG A 96 -0.03 8.11 -7.09
C ARG A 96 0.83 8.52 -5.91
N VAL A 97 1.35 7.53 -5.19
CA VAL A 97 2.20 7.74 -4.01
C VAL A 97 3.58 7.16 -4.30
N VAL A 98 4.60 7.99 -4.08
CA VAL A 98 6.02 7.62 -4.16
C VAL A 98 6.77 8.23 -2.98
N PRO A 99 7.79 7.56 -2.42
CA PRO A 99 8.72 8.18 -1.50
C PRO A 99 9.43 9.37 -2.16
N ARG A 100 9.73 10.39 -1.37
CA ARG A 100 10.61 11.49 -1.80
C ARG A 100 12.06 11.02 -1.68
N PRO A 101 12.84 10.99 -2.78
CA PRO A 101 14.23 10.50 -2.76
C PRO A 101 15.14 11.26 -1.79
N GLU A 102 14.83 12.53 -1.55
CA GLU A 102 15.64 13.43 -0.73
C GLU A 102 15.38 13.28 0.77
N VAL A 103 14.30 12.58 1.15
CA VAL A 103 13.98 12.32 2.56
C VAL A 103 14.72 11.04 2.95
N PRO A 104 15.65 11.08 3.93
CA PRO A 104 16.32 9.89 4.40
C PRO A 104 15.30 8.83 4.83
N HIS A 105 15.59 7.56 4.51
CA HIS A 105 14.81 6.47 5.08
C HIS A 105 14.88 6.59 6.60
N ALA A 106 13.73 6.76 7.26
CA ALA A 106 13.67 6.72 8.71
C ALA A 106 14.30 5.40 9.15
N GLY A 107 15.35 5.50 9.96
CA GLY A 107 15.95 4.34 10.61
C GLY A 107 14.94 3.67 11.55
N PRO A 108 15.29 2.50 12.13
CA PRO A 108 14.49 1.96 13.25
C PRO A 108 14.32 3.06 14.32
N GLU A 109 13.13 3.12 14.95
CA GLU A 109 12.61 4.18 15.86
C GLU A 109 13.53 4.55 17.05
N GLN A 110 14.73 5.06 16.79
CA GLN A 110 15.68 5.57 17.78
C GLN A 110 16.15 7.00 17.43
N ASP A 111 15.42 7.69 16.54
CA ASP A 111 15.55 9.14 16.30
C ASP A 111 14.38 9.91 16.93
#